data_AF-A0A8J7UPK7-F1
#
_entry.id   AF-A0A8J7UPK7-F1
#
_cell.length_a   1.000
_cell.length_b   1.000
_cell.length_c   1.000
_cell.angle_alpha   90.00
_cell.angle_beta   90.00
_cell.angle_gamma   90.00
#
_symmetry.space_group_name_H-M   'P 1'
#
loop_
_entity.id
_entity.type
_entity.pdbx_description
1 polymer ?
#
loop_
_entity_poly.entity_id
_entity_poly.type
_entity_poly.pdbx_seq_one_letter_code
_entity_poly.pdbx_strand_id
1 'polypeptide(L)'
;MTQISRFIGEVVPVAQRVTGDGGESAAPEGGGGFADYALVSLHCLRIYLDSSYRITIDLLKEMPQITGEIGLNAADLPAPSTLCKAFDRISMSVCRVLLRQSAQLHDLSEHAAIDATFYERSAASRHYCQRISYRVQKLKVTKLVDTAS
;
A
#
# COMPACT_ATOMS: atom_id res chain seq x y z
N MET A 1 -3.09 24.56 -0.61
CA MET A 1 -2.92 23.14 -0.24
C MET A 1 -1.50 22.70 -0.58
N THR A 2 -0.87 21.90 0.27
CA THR A 2 0.43 21.29 -0.02
C THR A 2 0.26 20.13 -1.02
N GLN A 3 1.34 19.70 -1.68
CA GLN A 3 1.27 18.55 -2.58
C GLN A 3 0.81 17.27 -1.87
N ILE A 4 1.22 17.09 -0.60
CA ILE A 4 0.84 15.93 0.23
C ILE A 4 -0.67 15.92 0.53
N SER A 5 -1.23 17.07 0.94
CA SER A 5 -2.67 17.21 1.20
C SER A 5 -3.50 16.97 -0.06
N ARG A 6 -3.06 17.48 -1.22
CA ARG A 6 -3.72 17.17 -2.49
C ARG A 6 -3.67 15.67 -2.81
N PHE A 7 -2.52 15.04 -2.65
CA PHE A 7 -2.36 13.60 -2.88
C PHE A 7 -3.27 12.77 -1.98
N ILE A 8 -3.32 13.05 -0.68
CA ILE A 8 -4.18 12.32 0.26
C ILE A 8 -5.66 12.56 -0.04
N GLY A 9 -6.05 13.80 -0.34
CA GLY A 9 -7.42 14.13 -0.77
C GLY A 9 -7.88 13.38 -2.03
N GLU A 10 -6.97 13.00 -2.92
CA GLU A 10 -7.26 12.17 -4.10
C GLU A 10 -7.29 10.66 -3.77
N VAL A 11 -6.36 10.21 -2.91
CA VAL A 11 -6.18 8.78 -2.59
C VAL A 11 -7.25 8.24 -1.64
N VAL A 12 -7.67 9.00 -0.63
CA VAL A 12 -8.64 8.50 0.38
C VAL A 12 -9.98 8.10 -0.26
N PRO A 13 -10.61 8.92 -1.13
CA PRO A 13 -11.86 8.54 -1.79
C PRO A 13 -11.70 7.31 -2.71
N VAL A 14 -10.52 7.17 -3.33
CA VAL A 14 -10.17 5.99 -4.12
C VAL A 14 -10.09 4.75 -3.23
N ALA A 15 -9.38 4.84 -2.11
CA ALA A 15 -9.20 3.74 -1.17
C ALA A 15 -10.57 3.28 -0.64
N GLN A 16 -11.42 4.21 -0.18
CA GLN A 16 -12.78 3.92 0.31
C GLN A 16 -13.63 3.18 -0.73
N ARG A 17 -13.56 3.61 -2.00
CA ARG A 17 -14.33 2.97 -3.08
C ARG A 17 -13.85 1.55 -3.39
N VAL A 18 -12.54 1.31 -3.27
CA VAL A 18 -11.92 0.05 -3.65
C VAL A 18 -11.97 -0.99 -2.53
N THR A 19 -11.93 -0.56 -1.27
CA THR A 19 -12.09 -1.46 -0.11
C THR A 19 -13.55 -1.70 0.23
N GLY A 20 -14.45 -0.77 -0.10
CA GLY A 20 -15.88 -0.85 0.22
C GLY A 20 -16.26 -0.18 1.54
N ASP A 21 -15.30 0.49 2.19
CA ASP A 21 -15.43 1.02 3.57
C ASP A 21 -15.92 2.47 3.63
N GLY A 22 -16.66 2.94 2.61
CA GLY A 22 -17.01 4.36 2.46
C GLY A 22 -17.80 5.00 3.61
N GLY A 23 -18.23 4.21 4.60
CA GLY A 23 -18.89 4.69 5.82
C GLY A 23 -18.25 4.22 7.13
N GLU A 24 -17.10 3.52 7.08
CA GLU A 24 -16.45 3.02 8.29
C GLU A 24 -15.52 4.06 8.92
N SER A 25 -15.47 4.09 10.26
CA SER A 25 -14.46 4.88 10.98
C SER A 25 -13.07 4.28 10.71
N ALA A 26 -12.10 5.14 10.39
CA ALA A 26 -10.71 4.70 10.14
C ALA A 26 -10.13 3.93 11.33
N ALA A 27 -10.49 4.34 12.55
CA ALA A 27 -10.19 3.65 13.80
C ALA A 27 -11.47 3.64 14.67
N PRO A 28 -12.23 2.52 14.72
CA PRO A 28 -13.44 2.43 15.52
C PRO A 28 -13.13 2.42 17.03
N GLU A 29 -13.90 3.20 17.79
CA GLU A 29 -13.82 3.22 19.25
C GLU A 29 -14.28 1.87 19.84
N GLY A 30 -13.49 1.29 20.75
CA GLY A 30 -13.79 0.00 21.39
C GLY A 30 -13.01 -1.20 20.85
N GLY A 31 -12.13 -0.98 19.86
CA GLY A 31 -11.30 -2.04 19.27
C GLY A 31 -12.03 -2.76 18.13
N GLY A 32 -11.25 -3.28 17.17
CA GLY A 32 -11.79 -3.84 15.92
C GLY A 32 -10.80 -3.89 14.76
N GLY A 33 -9.65 -3.22 14.91
CA GLY A 33 -8.70 -3.06 13.81
C GLY A 33 -8.97 -1.77 13.04
N PHE A 34 -8.04 -1.40 12.16
CA PHE A 34 -8.18 -0.23 11.29
C PHE A 34 -9.03 -0.58 10.08
N ALA A 35 -9.80 0.39 9.57
CA ALA A 35 -10.48 0.22 8.29
C ALA A 35 -9.46 0.01 7.16
N ASP A 36 -9.81 -0.80 6.16
CA ASP A 36 -8.88 -1.15 5.09
C ASP A 36 -8.51 0.08 4.25
N TYR A 37 -9.46 1.01 4.03
CA TYR A 37 -9.16 2.26 3.31
C TYR A 37 -8.08 3.11 4.02
N ALA A 38 -8.07 3.13 5.35
CA ALA A 38 -7.10 3.89 6.12
C ALA A 38 -5.70 3.29 5.95
N LEU A 39 -5.60 1.97 6.05
CA LEU A 39 -4.35 1.24 5.84
C LEU A 39 -3.83 1.39 4.41
N VAL A 40 -4.71 1.28 3.40
CA VAL A 40 -4.37 1.51 1.99
C VAL A 40 -3.86 2.94 1.77
N SER A 41 -4.55 3.94 2.34
CA SER A 41 -4.15 5.35 2.21
C SER A 41 -2.78 5.63 2.82
N LEU A 42 -2.50 5.05 4.00
CA LEU A 42 -1.19 5.14 4.64
C LEU A 42 -0.09 4.48 3.81
N HIS A 43 -0.37 3.35 3.13
CA HIS A 43 0.59 2.72 2.24
C HIS A 43 0.88 3.54 0.98
N CYS A 44 -0.15 4.11 0.37
CA CYS A 44 0.00 5.02 -0.76
C CYS A 44 0.86 6.23 -0.37
N LEU A 45 0.61 6.82 0.80
CA LEU A 45 1.40 7.95 1.31
C LEU A 45 2.86 7.56 1.59
N ARG A 46 3.08 6.40 2.21
CA ARG A 46 4.43 5.87 2.43
C ARG A 46 5.21 5.76 1.12
N ILE A 47 4.57 5.22 0.07
CA ILE A 47 5.16 5.06 -1.27
C ILE A 47 5.42 6.43 -1.90
N TYR A 48 4.46 7.36 -1.81
CA TYR A 48 4.59 8.72 -2.33
C TYR A 48 5.75 9.49 -1.70
N LEU A 49 5.97 9.32 -0.39
CA LEU A 49 7.07 9.93 0.36
C LEU A 49 8.39 9.15 0.24
N ASP A 50 8.41 8.01 -0.47
CA ASP A 50 9.52 7.06 -0.55
C ASP A 50 10.19 6.78 0.82
N SER A 51 9.35 6.52 1.83
CA SER A 51 9.79 6.41 3.22
C SER A 51 9.57 5.01 3.80
N SER A 52 10.30 4.72 4.87
CA SER A 52 10.10 3.49 5.65
C SER A 52 8.85 3.59 6.51
N TYR A 53 8.23 2.46 6.86
CA TYR A 53 7.04 2.41 7.73
C TYR A 53 7.20 3.20 9.04
N ARG A 54 8.39 3.19 9.65
CA ARG A 54 8.64 3.94 10.89
C ARG A 54 8.62 5.44 10.64
N ILE A 55 9.40 5.87 9.65
CA ILE A 55 9.51 7.29 9.29
C ILE A 55 8.16 7.85 8.85
N THR A 56 7.36 7.11 8.08
CA THR A 56 6.02 7.56 7.67
C THR A 56 5.12 7.82 8.89
N ILE A 57 5.07 6.88 9.84
CA ILE A 57 4.23 7.03 11.03
C ILE A 57 4.74 8.17 11.92
N ASP A 58 6.05 8.31 12.08
CA ASP A 58 6.61 9.40 12.87
C ASP A 58 6.37 10.77 12.22
N LEU A 59 6.48 10.89 10.90
CA LEU A 59 6.09 12.10 10.16
C LEU A 59 4.60 12.42 10.35
N LEU A 60 3.72 11.42 10.29
CA LEU A 60 2.28 11.61 10.44
C LEU A 60 1.85 12.07 11.83
N LYS A 61 2.61 11.73 12.89
CA LYS A 61 2.38 12.27 14.24
C LYS A 61 2.56 13.78 14.26
N GLU A 62 3.52 14.30 13.50
CA GLU A 62 3.80 15.73 13.38
C GLU A 62 2.90 16.44 12.35
N MET A 63 2.08 15.70 11.61
CA MET A 63 1.23 16.20 10.52
C MET A 63 -0.27 15.89 10.77
N PRO A 64 -0.89 16.41 11.84
CA PRO A 64 -2.25 16.06 12.23
C PRO A 64 -3.31 16.41 11.17
N GLN A 65 -3.04 17.41 10.32
CA GLN A 65 -3.92 17.76 9.21
C GLN A 65 -4.04 16.60 8.20
N ILE A 66 -2.91 16.00 7.82
CA ILE A 66 -2.87 14.88 6.87
C ILE A 66 -3.47 13.62 7.49
N THR A 67 -3.16 13.37 8.77
CA THR A 67 -3.71 12.25 9.53
C THR A 67 -5.25 12.37 9.64
N GLY A 68 -5.75 13.60 9.85
CA GLY A 68 -7.18 13.91 9.88
C GLY A 68 -7.88 13.73 8.52
N GLU A 69 -7.21 14.01 7.40
CA GLU A 69 -7.77 13.74 6.05
C GLU A 69 -8.01 12.23 5.81
N ILE A 70 -7.25 11.35 6.46
CA ILE A 70 -7.44 9.88 6.42
C ILE A 70 -8.55 9.45 7.40
N GLY A 71 -9.00 10.33 8.29
CA GLY A 71 -9.95 10.01 9.36
C GLY A 71 -9.31 9.46 10.62
N LEU A 72 -7.99 9.61 10.79
CA LEU A 72 -7.25 9.17 11.97
C LEU A 72 -6.87 10.37 12.85
N ASN A 73 -6.64 10.12 14.14
CA ASN A 73 -5.90 11.05 15.00
C ASN A 73 -4.45 10.60 15.18
N ALA A 74 -3.58 11.51 15.62
CA ALA A 74 -2.18 11.18 15.91
C ALA A 74 -2.03 10.08 16.98
N ALA A 75 -2.98 10.01 17.93
CA ALA A 75 -3.03 8.96 18.95
C ALA A 75 -3.48 7.60 18.39
N ASP A 76 -4.22 7.60 17.27
CA ASP A 76 -4.80 6.42 16.65
C ASP A 76 -3.91 5.88 15.53
N LEU A 77 -2.72 6.42 15.31
CA LEU A 77 -1.85 5.94 14.24
C LEU A 77 -1.41 4.49 14.49
N PRO A 78 -1.46 3.62 13.47
CA PRO A 78 -1.02 2.24 13.62
C PRO A 78 0.47 2.16 13.93
N ALA A 79 0.85 1.15 14.71
CA ALA A 79 2.26 0.81 14.84
C ALA A 79 2.86 0.49 13.45
N PRO A 80 4.14 0.81 13.18
CA PRO A 80 4.79 0.53 11.89
C PRO A 80 4.71 -0.94 11.46
N SER A 81 4.74 -1.86 12.43
CA SER A 81 4.59 -3.30 12.18
C SER A 81 3.16 -3.70 11.80
N THR A 82 2.14 -3.00 12.32
CA THR A 82 0.75 -3.16 11.93
C THR A 82 0.54 -2.73 10.49
N LEU A 83 1.09 -1.57 10.11
CA LEU A 83 1.04 -1.09 8.73
C LEU A 83 1.73 -2.08 7.78
N CYS A 84 2.93 -2.57 8.14
CA CYS A 84 3.63 -3.60 7.37
C CYS A 84 2.78 -4.87 7.16
N LYS A 85 2.22 -5.44 8.24
CA LYS A 85 1.36 -6.63 8.15
C LYS A 85 0.07 -6.40 7.39
N ALA A 86 -0.47 -5.18 7.45
CA ALA A 86 -1.65 -4.81 6.68
C ALA A 86 -1.38 -4.90 5.18
N PHE A 87 -0.18 -4.51 4.71
CA PHE A 87 0.17 -4.60 3.29
C PHE A 87 0.02 -6.03 2.75
N ASP A 88 0.50 -7.01 3.52
CA ASP A 88 0.44 -8.43 3.14
C ASP A 88 -1.01 -8.96 3.05
N ARG A 89 -1.96 -8.28 3.68
CA ARG A 89 -3.39 -8.64 3.68
C ARG A 89 -4.18 -7.94 2.58
N ILE A 90 -3.64 -6.86 2.00
CA ILE A 90 -4.32 -6.16 0.91
C ILE A 90 -4.50 -7.13 -0.25
N SER A 91 -5.75 -7.32 -0.66
CA SER A 91 -6.06 -8.21 -1.77
C SER A 91 -5.44 -7.69 -3.07
N MET A 92 -4.98 -8.60 -3.92
CA MET A 92 -4.41 -8.23 -5.23
C MET A 92 -5.37 -7.46 -6.12
N SER A 93 -6.68 -7.61 -5.94
CA SER A 93 -7.70 -6.82 -6.63
C SER A 93 -7.59 -5.33 -6.29
N VAL A 94 -7.42 -4.99 -5.00
CA VAL A 94 -7.23 -3.60 -4.55
C VAL A 94 -5.97 -3.01 -5.19
N CYS A 95 -4.84 -3.73 -5.10
CA CYS A 95 -3.58 -3.31 -5.72
C CYS A 95 -3.71 -3.08 -7.23
N ARG A 96 -4.43 -3.95 -7.95
CA ARG A 96 -4.65 -3.80 -9.40
C ARG A 96 -5.47 -2.56 -9.75
N VAL A 97 -6.49 -2.24 -8.95
CA VAL A 97 -7.30 -1.04 -9.20
C VAL A 97 -6.48 0.21 -8.95
N LEU A 98 -5.73 0.26 -7.85
CA LEU A 98 -4.82 1.38 -7.54
C LEU A 98 -3.78 1.59 -8.65
N LEU A 99 -3.12 0.51 -9.10
CA LEU A 99 -2.15 0.58 -10.20
C LEU A 99 -2.77 1.03 -11.51
N ARG A 100 -4.00 0.58 -11.81
CA ARG A 100 -4.70 1.00 -13.02
C ARG A 100 -5.04 2.49 -12.98
N GLN A 101 -5.52 2.97 -11.84
CA GLN A 101 -5.85 4.38 -11.65
C GLN A 101 -4.60 5.26 -11.66
N SER A 102 -3.51 4.84 -11.00
CA SER A 102 -2.25 5.57 -11.07
C SER A 102 -1.73 5.64 -12.50
N ALA A 103 -1.79 4.53 -13.25
CA ALA A 103 -1.40 4.52 -14.65
C ALA A 103 -2.26 5.44 -15.53
N GLN A 104 -3.56 5.60 -15.22
CA GLN A 104 -4.44 6.54 -15.93
C GLN A 104 -4.19 8.02 -15.58
N LEU A 105 -3.58 8.29 -14.43
CA LEU A 105 -3.21 9.65 -14.00
C LEU A 105 -1.89 10.12 -14.64
N HIS A 106 -1.09 9.20 -15.18
CA HIS A 106 0.12 9.53 -15.91
C HIS A 106 -0.18 9.59 -17.40
N ASP A 107 0.39 10.59 -18.08
CA ASP A 107 0.46 10.60 -19.54
C ASP A 107 1.42 9.51 -19.97
N LEU A 108 0.90 8.28 -20.07
CA LEU A 108 1.66 7.12 -20.50
C LEU A 108 2.24 7.43 -21.88
N SER A 109 3.55 7.27 -22.02
CA SER A 109 4.16 7.32 -23.33
C SER A 109 3.61 6.20 -24.23
N GLU A 110 3.84 6.29 -25.55
CA GLU A 110 3.47 5.22 -26.49
C GLU A 110 4.10 3.86 -26.10
N HIS A 111 5.19 3.88 -25.32
CA HIS A 111 5.99 2.71 -24.97
C HIS A 111 5.92 2.41 -23.47
N ALA A 112 4.89 1.68 -23.05
CA ALA A 112 4.81 1.11 -21.70
C ALA A 112 5.45 -0.28 -21.64
N ALA A 113 6.37 -0.50 -20.68
CA ALA A 113 6.94 -1.81 -20.41
C ALA A 113 6.28 -2.44 -19.18
N ILE A 114 5.73 -3.65 -19.37
CA ILE A 114 5.28 -4.50 -18.25
C ILE A 114 6.44 -5.43 -17.92
N ASP A 115 7.21 -5.10 -16.88
CA ASP A 115 8.25 -5.99 -16.36
C ASP A 115 7.64 -6.91 -15.29
N ALA A 116 7.40 -8.17 -15.67
CA ALA A 116 7.16 -9.22 -14.71
C ALA A 116 8.52 -9.82 -14.30
N THR A 117 9.30 -9.08 -13.51
CA THR A 117 10.57 -9.61 -13.00
C THR A 117 10.27 -10.74 -12.03
N PHE A 118 10.40 -11.97 -12.52
CA PHE A 118 10.37 -13.18 -11.71
C PHE A 118 11.67 -13.25 -10.91
N TYR A 119 11.63 -12.86 -9.63
CA TYR A 119 12.78 -13.03 -8.74
C TYR A 119 12.68 -14.40 -8.06
N GLU A 120 13.37 -15.41 -8.60
CA GLU A 120 13.61 -16.66 -7.90
C GLU A 120 14.62 -16.40 -6.79
N ARG A 121 14.16 -16.12 -5.56
CA ARG A 121 15.06 -16.15 -4.39
C ARG A 121 15.49 -17.59 -4.18
N SER A 122 16.61 -17.96 -4.80
CA SER A 122 17.36 -19.21 -4.62
C SER A 122 16.49 -20.46 -4.44
N ALA A 123 16.31 -21.24 -5.50
CA ALA A 123 15.69 -22.55 -5.38
C ALA A 123 16.50 -23.40 -4.39
N ALA A 124 16.03 -23.53 -3.15
CA ALA A 124 16.54 -24.54 -2.23
C ALA A 124 16.37 -25.91 -2.91
N SER A 125 17.40 -26.75 -2.84
CA SER A 125 17.39 -28.03 -3.56
C SER A 125 16.16 -28.85 -3.16
N ARG A 126 15.59 -29.60 -4.12
CA ARG A 126 14.38 -30.42 -3.88
C ARG A 126 14.54 -31.34 -2.67
N HIS A 127 15.76 -31.87 -2.50
CA HIS A 127 16.16 -32.69 -1.36
C HIS A 127 16.09 -31.93 -0.03
N TYR A 128 16.63 -30.71 0.02
CA TYR A 128 16.56 -29.87 1.22
C TYR A 128 15.10 -29.52 1.56
N CYS A 129 14.31 -29.11 0.55
CA CYS A 129 12.89 -28.77 0.72
C CYS A 129 12.07 -29.94 1.27
N GLN A 130 12.31 -31.17 0.80
CA GLN A 130 11.65 -32.37 1.33
C GLN A 130 12.06 -32.69 2.77
N ARG A 131 13.35 -32.52 3.12
CA ARG A 131 13.86 -32.88 4.45
C ARG A 131 13.29 -32.00 5.56
N ILE A 132 13.08 -30.71 5.29
CA ILE A 132 12.59 -29.75 6.29
C ILE A 132 11.11 -29.36 6.07
N SER A 133 10.39 -30.07 5.20
CA SER A 133 9.00 -29.75 4.85
C SER A 133 8.81 -28.29 4.39
N TYR A 134 9.81 -27.72 3.71
CA TYR A 134 9.77 -26.35 3.23
C TYR A 134 9.00 -26.28 1.91
N ARG A 135 7.92 -25.49 1.89
CA ARG A 135 7.03 -25.34 0.74
C ARG A 135 7.30 -24.00 0.06
N VAL A 136 7.87 -24.04 -1.14
CA VAL A 136 8.11 -22.84 -1.96
C VAL A 136 6.81 -22.40 -2.62
N GLN A 137 6.30 -21.22 -2.27
CA GLN A 137 5.20 -20.59 -3.00
C GLN A 137 5.76 -19.63 -4.06
N LYS A 138 5.32 -19.81 -5.30
CA LYS A 138 5.68 -18.92 -6.41
C LYS A 138 4.80 -17.68 -6.36
N LEU A 139 5.38 -16.53 -6.09
CA LEU A 139 4.70 -15.23 -6.20
C LEU A 139 4.89 -14.68 -7.62
N LYS A 140 3.79 -14.36 -8.30
CA LYS A 140 3.81 -13.58 -9.54
C LYS A 140 3.75 -12.10 -9.16
N VAL A 141 4.81 -11.37 -9.44
CA VAL A 141 4.88 -9.91 -9.28
C VAL A 141 4.83 -9.28 -10.67
N THR A 142 4.07 -8.21 -10.82
CA THR A 142 4.00 -7.42 -12.05
C THR A 142 4.40 -5.99 -11.71
N LYS A 143 5.47 -5.50 -12.32
CA LYS A 143 5.91 -4.11 -12.22
C LYS A 143 5.60 -3.43 -13.55
N LEU A 144 4.89 -2.31 -13.50
CA LEU A 144 4.62 -1.48 -14.66
C LEU A 144 5.63 -0.33 -14.63
N VAL A 145 6.43 -0.19 -15.68
CA VAL A 145 7.47 0.84 -15.79
C VAL A 145 7.21 1.61 -17.08
N ASP A 146 6.99 2.92 -16.96
CA ASP A 146 7.04 3.80 -18.13
C ASP A 146 8.51 3.99 -18.52
N THR A 147 8.82 3.77 -19.80
CA THR A 147 10.20 3.72 -20.31
C THR A 147 10.56 4.91 -21.20
N ALA A 148 9.69 5.92 -21.32
CA ALA A 148 10.04 7.14 -22.01
C ALA A 148 10.64 8.19 -21.05
N SER A 149 11.72 8.81 -21.52
CA SER A 149 12.41 9.96 -20.93
C SER A 149 11.77 11.29 -21.34
#